data_AF-A0A2V6USH6-F1
#
_entry.id   AF-A0A2V6USH6-F1
#
_cell.length_a   1.000
_cell.length_b   1.000
_cell.length_c   1.000
_cell.angle_alpha   90.00
_cell.angle_beta   90.00
_cell.angle_gamma   90.00
#
_symmetry.space_group_name_H-M   'P 1'
#
loop_
_entity.id
_entity.type
_entity.pdbx_description
1 polymer ?
#
loop_
_entity_poly.entity_id
_entity_poly.type
_entity_poly.pdbx_seq_one_letter_code
_entity_poly.pdbx_strand_id
1 'polypeptide(L)'
;TTFADYSQWEAARSTAAPTPRKTPEKPPERERARPRRLGYREQREWDGMEQAILDAEGAVEARQREAEDPAIVSDPTALQQRYAALDAARAEVDRLYARWAELEDKSGSSR
;
A
#
# COMPACT_ATOMS: atom_id res chain seq x y z
N THR A 1 17.42 16.78 0.62
CA THR A 1 17.35 15.57 -0.22
C THR A 1 16.05 14.88 0.10
N THR A 2 15.01 15.22 -0.66
CA THR A 2 13.62 14.83 -0.37
C THR A 2 13.31 13.59 -1.18
N PHE A 3 12.98 12.48 -0.52
CA PHE A 3 12.58 11.24 -1.18
C PHE A 3 11.21 11.48 -1.82
N ALA A 4 11.16 11.50 -3.15
CA ALA A 4 10.04 12.07 -3.90
C ALA A 4 9.20 11.03 -4.67
N ASP A 5 9.40 9.73 -4.51
CA ASP A 5 8.54 8.78 -5.21
C ASP A 5 8.35 7.47 -4.44
N TYR A 6 7.08 7.24 -4.09
CA TYR A 6 6.50 6.00 -3.56
C TYR A 6 6.76 4.78 -4.47
N SER A 7 7.16 5.00 -5.72
CA SER A 7 7.53 3.96 -6.69
C SER A 7 8.74 3.12 -6.28
N GLN A 8 9.60 3.61 -5.37
CA GLN A 8 10.70 2.80 -4.83
C GLN A 8 10.25 1.72 -3.82
N TRP A 9 9.12 1.91 -3.14
CA TRP A 9 8.66 0.95 -2.13
C TRP A 9 8.10 -0.33 -2.76
N GLU A 10 7.38 -0.22 -3.88
CA GLU A 10 6.93 -1.37 -4.70
C GLU A 10 8.11 -2.14 -5.33
N ALA A 11 9.17 -1.43 -5.72
CA ALA A 11 10.36 -2.06 -6.32
C ALA A 11 11.14 -2.94 -5.32
N ALA A 12 11.14 -2.59 -4.02
CA ALA A 12 11.92 -3.28 -3.00
C ALA A 12 11.36 -4.67 -2.62
N ARG A 13 10.10 -4.97 -2.97
CA ARG A 13 9.47 -6.27 -2.67
C ARG A 13 9.52 -7.28 -3.82
N SER A 14 9.89 -6.85 -5.03
CA SER A 14 9.86 -7.70 -6.24
C SER A 14 11.23 -8.19 -6.71
N THR A 15 12.31 -7.99 -5.95
CA THR A 15 13.64 -8.45 -6.35
C THR A 15 14.08 -9.70 -5.59
N ALA A 16 13.58 -10.85 -6.04
CA ALA A 16 14.25 -12.14 -5.86
C ALA A 16 14.67 -12.69 -7.24
N ALA A 17 15.78 -12.11 -7.73
CA ALA A 17 16.81 -12.59 -8.66
C ALA A 17 16.49 -13.29 -10.01
N PRO A 18 17.37 -13.13 -11.03
CA PRO A 18 17.09 -13.44 -12.44
C PRO A 18 17.80 -14.70 -12.96
N THR A 19 17.28 -15.32 -14.03
CA THR A 19 18.10 -16.08 -15.00
C THR A 19 17.65 -15.77 -16.44
N PRO A 20 18.57 -15.48 -17.38
CA PRO A 20 18.22 -15.08 -18.75
C PRO A 20 18.34 -16.24 -19.75
N ARG A 21 17.38 -16.38 -20.66
CA ARG A 21 17.62 -17.00 -21.97
C ARG A 21 16.80 -16.30 -23.07
N LYS A 22 17.55 -15.73 -24.02
CA LYS A 22 17.14 -15.17 -25.33
C LYS A 22 16.25 -16.17 -26.11
N THR A 23 15.33 -15.83 -27.01
CA THR A 23 15.37 -14.89 -28.17
C THR A 23 13.91 -14.74 -28.75
N PRO A 24 13.62 -14.07 -29.90
CA PRO A 24 12.68 -12.95 -29.99
C PRO A 24 11.39 -13.23 -30.80
N GLU A 25 10.33 -12.41 -30.67
CA GLU A 25 9.59 -11.83 -31.83
C GLU A 25 8.32 -11.05 -31.40
N LYS A 26 8.15 -9.93 -32.12
CA LYS A 26 6.96 -9.11 -32.36
C LYS A 26 6.41 -8.23 -31.22
N PRO A 27 6.34 -6.89 -31.42
CA PRO A 27 5.58 -6.04 -30.53
C PRO A 27 4.09 -6.17 -30.88
N PRO A 28 3.20 -6.63 -29.99
CA PRO A 28 1.82 -6.23 -30.12
C PRO A 28 1.76 -4.76 -29.75
N GLU A 29 1.54 -3.96 -30.79
CA GLU A 29 0.70 -2.77 -30.80
C GLU A 29 0.22 -2.36 -29.42
N ARG A 30 0.69 -1.20 -28.96
CA ARG A 30 0.16 -0.49 -27.80
C ARG A 30 -1.35 -0.38 -27.99
N GLU A 31 -2.10 -1.34 -27.47
CA GLU A 31 -3.53 -1.22 -27.29
C GLU A 31 -3.72 0.05 -26.48
N ARG A 32 -4.28 1.04 -27.18
CA ARG A 32 -4.67 2.34 -26.64
C ARG A 32 -5.29 2.09 -25.28
N ALA A 33 -4.66 2.64 -24.24
CA ALA A 33 -5.13 2.60 -22.88
C ALA A 33 -6.55 3.17 -22.84
N ARG A 34 -7.54 2.30 -23.06
CA ARG A 34 -8.93 2.65 -22.81
C ARG A 34 -9.03 2.77 -21.30
N PRO A 35 -9.52 3.89 -20.75
CA PRO A 35 -9.72 4.02 -19.32
C PRO A 35 -10.68 2.91 -18.91
N ARG A 36 -10.15 1.89 -18.23
CA ARG A 36 -10.93 0.73 -17.85
C ARG A 36 -11.72 1.16 -16.62
N ARG A 37 -13.04 1.27 -16.80
CA ARG A 37 -14.01 1.34 -15.70
C ARG A 37 -13.67 0.25 -14.67
N LEU A 38 -13.96 0.51 -13.39
CA LEU A 38 -13.73 -0.48 -12.33
C LEU A 38 -14.35 -1.84 -12.69
N GLY A 39 -13.53 -2.89 -12.59
CA GLY A 39 -14.02 -4.26 -12.69
C GLY A 39 -14.82 -4.66 -11.44
N TYR A 40 -15.52 -5.80 -11.50
CA TYR A 40 -16.32 -6.28 -10.35
C TYR A 40 -15.53 -6.40 -9.03
N ARG A 41 -14.28 -6.89 -9.09
CA ARG A 41 -13.42 -7.02 -7.91
C ARG A 41 -13.00 -5.66 -7.34
N GLU A 42 -12.66 -4.74 -8.23
CA GLU A 42 -12.27 -3.37 -7.85
C GLU A 42 -13.48 -2.59 -7.29
N GLN A 43 -14.68 -2.82 -7.83
CA GLN A 43 -15.90 -2.27 -7.25
C GLN A 43 -16.16 -2.81 -5.84
N ARG A 44 -16.02 -4.12 -5.63
CA ARG A 44 -16.18 -4.72 -4.31
C ARG A 44 -15.13 -4.22 -3.30
N GLU A 45 -13.92 -3.98 -3.77
CA GLU A 45 -12.86 -3.36 -2.97
C GLU A 45 -13.20 -1.91 -2.63
N TRP A 46 -13.61 -1.12 -3.61
CA TRP A 46 -14.09 0.25 -3.44
C TRP A 46 -15.20 0.34 -2.38
N ASP A 47 -16.22 -0.51 -2.50
CA ASP A 47 -17.38 -0.53 -1.59
C ASP A 47 -16.97 -0.83 -0.13
N GLY A 48 -15.84 -1.52 0.08
CA GLY A 48 -15.32 -1.86 1.41
C GLY A 48 -14.14 -0.99 1.87
N MET A 49 -13.65 -0.08 1.02
CA MET A 49 -12.42 0.67 1.27
C MET A 49 -12.54 1.59 2.48
N GLU A 50 -13.67 2.28 2.63
CA GLU A 50 -13.92 3.18 3.76
C GLU A 50 -13.82 2.44 5.11
N GLN A 51 -14.49 1.29 5.24
CA GLN A 51 -14.40 0.48 6.46
C GLN A 51 -12.98 -0.03 6.70
N ALA A 52 -12.29 -0.47 5.65
CA ALA A 52 -10.91 -0.94 5.77
C ALA A 52 -9.96 0.16 6.28
N ILE A 53 -10.15 1.41 5.82
CA ILE A 53 -9.40 2.57 6.29
C ILE A 53 -9.72 2.86 7.75
N LEU A 54 -11.00 2.91 8.13
CA LEU A 54 -11.41 3.14 9.53
C LEU A 54 -10.83 2.09 10.49
N ASP A 55 -10.84 0.82 10.09
CA ASP A 55 -10.28 -0.28 10.88
C ASP A 55 -8.75 -0.14 11.03
N ALA A 56 -8.07 0.24 9.95
CA ALA A 56 -6.62 0.47 9.95
C ALA A 56 -6.22 1.68 10.80
N GLU A 57 -6.97 2.79 10.70
CA GLU A 57 -6.79 3.98 11.54
C GLU A 57 -7.01 3.65 13.02
N GLY A 58 -8.06 2.88 13.35
CA GLY A 58 -8.28 2.39 14.71
C GLY A 58 -7.13 1.51 15.22
N ALA A 59 -6.52 0.70 14.35
CA ALA A 59 -5.34 -0.08 14.70
C ALA A 59 -4.10 0.81 14.97
N VAL A 60 -3.92 1.89 14.20
CA VAL A 60 -2.86 2.88 14.46
C VAL A 60 -3.04 3.51 15.84
N GLU A 61 -4.24 3.95 16.18
CA GLU A 61 -4.51 4.53 17.50
C GLU A 61 -4.23 3.55 18.63
N ALA A 62 -4.65 2.29 18.49
CA ALA A 62 -4.39 1.26 19.49
C ALA A 62 -2.87 1.04 19.68
N ARG A 63 -2.12 0.93 18.59
CA ARG A 63 -0.66 0.75 18.66
C ARG A 63 0.06 1.98 19.19
N GLN A 64 -0.44 3.18 18.90
CA GLN A 64 0.10 4.42 19.45
C GLN A 64 0.01 4.41 20.98
N ARG A 65 -1.16 4.06 21.52
CA ARG A 65 -1.37 3.98 22.98
C ARG A 65 -0.47 2.93 23.62
N GLU A 66 -0.28 1.78 22.97
CA GLU A 66 0.64 0.74 23.44
C GLU A 66 2.12 1.18 23.39
N ALA A 67 2.51 1.97 22.38
CA ALA A 67 3.88 2.47 22.23
C ALA A 67 4.22 3.62 23.21
N GLU A 68 3.21 4.37 23.65
CA GLU A 68 3.33 5.45 24.64
C GLU A 68 3.24 4.97 26.09
N ASP A 69 2.99 3.68 26.32
CA ASP A 69 2.89 3.11 27.66
C ASP A 69 4.21 3.26 28.43
N PRO A 70 4.25 4.01 29.55
CA PRO A 70 5.46 4.15 30.35
C PRO A 70 6.00 2.82 30.89
N ALA A 71 5.17 1.78 31.00
CA ALA A 71 5.54 0.47 31.53
C ALA A 71 6.58 -0.27 30.66
N ILE A 72 6.65 0.04 29.37
CA ILE A 72 7.59 -0.61 28.43
C ILE A 72 8.91 0.17 28.26
N VAL A 73 9.04 1.36 28.86
CA VAL A 73 10.20 2.25 28.65
C VAL A 73 11.51 1.61 29.11
N SER A 74 11.47 0.73 30.10
CA SER A 74 12.64 -0.01 30.60
C SER A 74 13.01 -1.25 29.77
N ASP A 75 12.21 -1.62 28.77
CA ASP A 75 12.49 -2.75 27.86
C ASP A 75 12.71 -2.22 26.42
N PRO A 76 13.98 -2.02 26.01
CA PRO A 76 14.30 -1.54 24.67
C PRO A 76 13.79 -2.44 23.53
N THR A 77 13.71 -3.76 23.76
CA THR A 77 13.23 -4.71 22.74
C THR A 77 11.73 -4.56 22.56
N ALA A 78 10.98 -4.51 23.65
CA ALA A 78 9.54 -4.28 23.61
C ALA A 78 9.22 -2.92 22.97
N LEU A 79 9.97 -1.87 23.33
CA LEU A 79 9.81 -0.54 22.76
C LEU A 79 10.00 -0.56 21.24
N GLN A 80 11.09 -1.15 20.75
CA GLN A 80 11.36 -1.28 19.32
C GLN A 80 10.25 -2.05 18.58
N GLN A 81 9.75 -3.14 19.16
CA GLN A 81 8.67 -3.93 18.56
C GLN A 81 7.36 -3.15 18.46
N ARG A 82 7.01 -2.36 19.49
CA ARG A 82 5.79 -1.53 19.50
C ARG A 82 5.86 -0.42 18.47
N TYR A 83 6.99 0.28 18.35
CA TYR A 83 7.18 1.29 17.31
C TYR A 83 7.17 0.66 15.91
N ALA A 84 7.81 -0.49 15.71
CA ALA A 84 7.76 -1.18 14.42
C ALA A 84 6.31 -1.60 14.05
N ALA A 85 5.51 -2.05 15.02
CA ALA A 85 4.12 -2.39 14.81
C ALA A 85 3.25 -1.17 14.50
N LEU A 86 3.52 -0.03 15.15
CA LEU A 86 2.87 1.25 14.88
C LEU A 86 3.20 1.76 13.47
N ASP A 87 4.46 1.71 13.06
CA ASP A 87 4.88 2.13 11.72
C ASP A 87 4.28 1.22 10.64
N ALA A 88 4.18 -0.09 10.89
CA ALA A 88 3.50 -1.01 9.99
C ALA A 88 2.00 -0.70 9.86
N ALA A 89 1.33 -0.34 10.96
CA ALA A 89 -0.08 0.05 10.92
C ALA A 89 -0.29 1.37 10.15
N ARG A 90 0.59 2.36 10.32
CA ARG A 90 0.55 3.63 9.56
C ARG A 90 0.77 3.40 8.07
N ALA A 91 1.75 2.57 7.72
CA ALA A 91 2.02 2.21 6.32
C ALA A 91 0.82 1.49 5.66
N GLU A 92 0.03 0.73 6.44
CA GLU A 92 -1.18 0.11 5.92
C GLU A 92 -2.29 1.13 5.62
N VAL A 93 -2.47 2.12 6.49
CA VAL A 93 -3.38 3.25 6.23
C VAL A 93 -2.98 3.98 4.96
N ASP A 94 -1.68 4.31 4.82
CA ASP A 94 -1.15 4.98 3.62
C ASP A 94 -1.38 4.13 2.36
N ARG A 95 -1.15 2.82 2.43
CA ARG A 95 -1.40 1.88 1.33
C ARG A 95 -2.87 1.86 0.91
N LEU A 96 -3.80 1.86 1.87
CA LEU A 96 -5.24 1.88 1.61
C LEU A 96 -5.67 3.19 0.96
N TYR A 97 -5.18 4.33 1.44
CA TYR A 97 -5.45 5.63 0.79
C TYR A 97 -4.87 5.71 -0.62
N ALA A 98 -3.64 5.22 -0.84
CA ALA A 98 -3.05 5.16 -2.18
C ALA A 98 -3.90 4.30 -3.12
N ARG A 99 -4.36 3.15 -2.63
CA ARG A 99 -5.24 2.26 -3.39
C ARG A 99 -6.60 2.89 -3.67
N TRP A 100 -7.15 3.64 -2.71
CA TRP A 100 -8.39 4.38 -2.92
C TRP A 100 -8.23 5.41 -4.04
N ALA A 101 -7.14 6.18 -4.05
CA ALA A 101 -6.84 7.14 -5.11
C ALA A 101 -6.72 6.48 -6.50
N GLU A 102 -6.08 5.31 -6.60
CA GLU A 102 -6.02 4.56 -7.87
C GLU A 102 -7.42 4.14 -8.38
N LEU A 103 -8.30 3.72 -7.46
CA LEU A 103 -9.67 3.35 -7.81
C LEU A 103 -10.50 4.59 -8.17
N GLU A 104 -10.25 5.73 -7.51
CA GLU A 104 -10.86 7.02 -7.84
C GLU A 104 -10.52 7.41 -9.27
N ASP A 105 -9.24 7.40 -9.64
CA ASP A 105 -8.76 7.77 -10.98
C ASP A 105 -9.39 6.89 -12.07
N LYS A 106 -9.54 5.59 -11.81
CA LYS A 106 -10.22 4.65 -12.73
C LYS A 106 -11.72 4.89 -12.82
N SER A 107 -12.37 5.23 -11.71
CA SER A 107 -13.81 5.52 -11.67
C SER A 107 -14.15 6.86 -12.32
N GLY A 108 -13.30 7.88 -12.12
CA GLY A 108 -13.41 9.22 -12.67
C GLY A 108 -13.07 9.28 -14.16
N SER A 109 -12.09 8.50 -14.61
CA SER A 109 -11.77 8.37 -16.05
C SER A 109 -12.87 7.65 -16.86
N SER A 110 -13.88 7.10 -16.19
CA SER A 110 -15.05 6.48 -16.82
C SER A 110 -16.22 7.46 -17.00
N ARG A 111 -16.15 8.69 -16.48
CA ARG A 111 -17.20 9.72 -16.63
C ARG A 111 -16.80 10.74 -17.67
#